data_AF-A0A1X9XX70-F1
#
_entry.id   AF-A0A1X9XX70-F1
#
_cell.length_a   1.000
_cell.length_b   1.000
_cell.length_c   1.000
_cell.angle_alpha   90.00
_cell.angle_beta   90.00
_cell.angle_gamma   90.00
#
_symmetry.space_group_name_H-M   'P 1'
#
loop_
_entity.id
_entity.type
_entity.pdbx_description
1 polymer ?
#
loop_
_entity_poly.entity_id
_entity_poly.type
_entity_poly.pdbx_seq_one_letter_code
_entity_poly.pdbx_strand_id
1 'polypeptide(L)'
;TLFIDSQIQTVHVVEGARVEAGDLLFTLDARTFNAALAQLEAQLAKDRAQLEQAHRDVARYQDLAERNATTRVNLENAQLIDI
;
A
#
# COMPACT_ATOMS: atom_id res chain seq x y z
N THR A 1 18.47 -10.77 -1.47
CA THR A 1 18.51 -10.35 -2.88
C THR A 1 17.25 -10.83 -3.55
N LEU A 2 16.39 -9.91 -4.00
CA LEU A 2 15.17 -10.25 -4.72
C LEU A 2 15.54 -10.40 -6.20
N PHE A 3 15.64 -11.63 -6.68
CA PHE A 3 15.78 -11.87 -8.11
C PHE A 3 14.39 -11.71 -8.75
N ILE A 4 14.29 -10.80 -9.71
CA ILE A 4 13.04 -10.51 -10.41
C ILE A 4 13.04 -11.36 -11.68
N ASP A 5 12.12 -12.32 -11.75
CA ASP A 5 11.87 -13.06 -12.99
C ASP A 5 11.08 -12.15 -13.94
N SER A 6 11.78 -11.56 -14.91
CA SER A 6 11.21 -10.63 -15.87
C SER A 6 11.91 -10.76 -17.21
N GLN A 7 11.16 -10.54 -18.29
CA GLN A 7 11.71 -10.53 -19.64
C GLN A 7 12.50 -9.23 -19.89
N ILE A 8 13.56 -9.32 -20.70
CA ILE A 8 14.32 -8.16 -21.16
C ILE A 8 13.48 -7.44 -22.22
N GLN A 9 13.18 -6.16 -21.96
CA GLN A 9 12.52 -5.26 -22.91
C GLN A 9 13.52 -4.66 -23.89
N THR A 10 14.69 -4.26 -23.42
CA THR A 10 15.71 -3.61 -24.26
C THR A 10 17.11 -3.94 -23.78
N VAL A 11 18.01 -4.20 -24.73
CA VAL A 11 19.45 -4.34 -24.51
C VAL A 11 20.11 -3.05 -24.96
N HIS A 12 20.89 -2.41 -24.09
CA HIS A 12 21.54 -1.13 -24.37
C HIS A 12 23.02 -1.25 -24.74
N VAL A 13 23.57 -2.46 -24.67
CA VAL A 13 25.00 -2.72 -24.95
C VAL A 13 25.18 -3.60 -26.16
N VAL A 14 26.25 -3.35 -26.91
CA VAL A 14 26.68 -4.21 -28.01
C VAL A 14 27.60 -5.31 -27.48
N GLU A 15 27.63 -6.45 -28.17
CA GLU A 15 28.48 -7.57 -27.80
C GLU A 15 29.97 -7.16 -27.80
N GLY A 16 30.67 -7.47 -26.70
CA GLY A 16 32.08 -7.10 -26.51
C GLY A 16 32.33 -5.66 -26.03
N ALA A 17 31.28 -4.87 -25.76
CA ALA A 17 31.44 -3.55 -25.17
C ALA A 17 32.04 -3.62 -23.75
N ARG A 18 32.99 -2.74 -23.45
CA ARG A 18 33.47 -2.51 -22.08
C ARG A 18 32.41 -1.72 -21.33
N VAL A 19 32.00 -2.22 -20.16
CA VAL A 19 31.02 -1.60 -19.28
C VAL A 19 31.64 -1.29 -17.92
N GLU A 20 31.13 -0.27 -17.26
CA GLU A 20 31.52 0.17 -15.93
C GLU A 20 30.38 -0.03 -14.92
N ALA A 21 30.71 0.03 -13.64
CA ALA A 21 29.69 -0.12 -12.59
C ALA A 21 28.72 1.06 -12.63
N GLY A 22 27.42 0.77 -12.75
CA GLY A 22 26.37 1.77 -12.88
C GLY A 22 25.82 1.91 -14.31
N ASP A 23 26.45 1.29 -15.30
CA ASP A 23 25.93 1.30 -16.67
C ASP A 23 24.58 0.59 -16.77
N LEU A 24 23.63 1.22 -17.47
CA LEU A 24 22.36 0.61 -17.79
C LEU A 24 22.56 -0.42 -18.92
N LEU A 25 22.54 -1.69 -18.56
CA LEU A 25 22.77 -2.77 -19.54
C LEU A 25 21.46 -3.24 -20.17
N PHE A 26 20.42 -3.41 -19.34
CA PHE A 26 19.15 -3.98 -19.72
C PHE A 26 18.00 -3.20 -19.09
N THR A 27 16.94 -3.01 -19.86
CA THR A 27 15.62 -2.63 -19.33
C THR A 27 14.76 -3.87 -19.28
N LEU A 28 14.13 -4.13 -18.13
CA LEU A 28 13.22 -5.25 -17.93
C LEU A 28 11.77 -4.79 -18.16
N ASP A 29 10.93 -5.67 -18.68
CA ASP A 29 9.49 -5.41 -18.81
C ASP A 29 8.82 -5.38 -17.43
N ALA A 30 8.51 -4.17 -16.96
CA ALA A 30 7.94 -3.95 -15.64
C ALA A 30 6.41 -3.99 -15.61
N ARG A 31 5.69 -4.41 -16.66
CA ARG A 31 4.22 -4.31 -16.69
C ARG A 31 3.52 -5.05 -15.56
N THR A 32 3.91 -6.29 -15.30
CA THR A 32 3.36 -7.11 -14.21
C THR A 32 3.73 -6.55 -12.84
N PHE A 33 4.96 -6.05 -12.70
CA PHE A 33 5.44 -5.41 -11.48
C PHE A 33 4.68 -4.11 -11.18
N ASN A 34 4.53 -3.23 -12.17
CA ASN A 34 3.79 -1.98 -12.04
C ASN A 34 2.32 -2.23 -11.69
N ALA A 35 1.71 -3.27 -12.27
CA ALA A 35 0.36 -3.67 -11.92
C ALA A 35 0.26 -4.16 -10.46
N ALA A 36 1.22 -4.98 -10.01
CA ALA A 36 1.28 -5.44 -8.62
C ALA A 36 1.51 -4.28 -7.65
N LEU A 37 2.41 -3.34 -7.98
CA LEU A 37 2.65 -2.14 -7.21
C LEU A 37 1.38 -1.29 -7.09
N ALA A 38 0.71 -1.01 -8.21
CA ALA A 38 -0.54 -0.24 -8.20
C ALA A 38 -1.64 -0.91 -7.36
N GLN A 39 -1.74 -2.24 -7.40
CA GLN A 39 -2.69 -2.98 -6.57
C GLN A 39 -2.38 -2.85 -5.08
N LEU A 40 -1.10 -2.93 -4.69
CA LEU A 40 -0.67 -2.76 -3.30
C LEU A 40 -0.86 -1.31 -2.82
N GLU A 41 -0.59 -0.32 -3.67
CA GLU A 41 -0.84 1.08 -3.36
C GLU A 41 -2.33 1.37 -3.17
N ALA A 42 -3.19 0.78 -4.02
CA ALA A 42 -4.64 0.89 -3.88
C ALA A 42 -5.14 0.23 -2.57
N GLN A 43 -4.58 -0.94 -2.23
CA GLN A 43 -4.89 -1.60 -0.96
C GLN A 43 -4.46 -0.75 0.23
N LEU A 44 -3.25 -0.18 0.20
CA LEU A 44 -2.76 0.74 1.23
C LEU A 44 -3.65 1.98 1.37
N ALA A 45 -4.09 2.56 0.25
CA ALA A 45 -4.99 3.72 0.27
C ALA A 45 -6.35 3.38 0.88
N LYS A 46 -6.91 2.20 0.55
CA LYS A 46 -8.14 1.69 1.14
C LYS A 46 -7.99 1.48 2.65
N ASP A 47 -6.92 0.83 3.07
CA ASP A 47 -6.67 0.53 4.49
C ASP A 47 -6.50 1.82 5.30
N ARG A 48 -5.79 2.82 4.75
CA ARG A 48 -5.71 4.17 5.34
C ARG A 48 -7.07 4.83 5.46
N ALA A 49 -7.91 4.76 4.44
CA ALA A 49 -9.25 5.32 4.49
C ALA A 49 -10.14 4.63 5.54
N GLN A 50 -10.00 3.32 5.70
CA GLN A 50 -10.70 2.53 6.72
C GLN A 50 -10.24 2.89 8.13
N LEU A 51 -8.93 3.05 8.34
CA LEU A 51 -8.37 3.50 9.62
C LEU A 51 -8.90 4.89 10.01
N GLU A 52 -8.86 5.85 9.08
CA GLU A 52 -9.39 7.19 9.30
C GLU A 52 -10.91 7.18 9.60
N GLN A 53 -11.66 6.25 9.00
CA GLN A 53 -13.08 6.08 9.29
C GLN A 53 -13.31 5.49 10.69
N ALA A 54 -12.53 4.49 11.09
CA ALA A 54 -12.59 3.89 12.43
C ALA A 54 -12.33 4.95 13.52
N HIS A 55 -11.27 5.75 13.36
CA HIS A 55 -10.96 6.85 14.27
C HIS A 55 -12.12 7.86 14.40
N ARG A 56 -12.75 8.24 13.28
CA ARG A 56 -13.93 9.13 13.30
C ARG A 56 -15.12 8.49 14.01
N ASP A 57 -15.34 7.20 13.81
CA ASP A 57 -16.44 6.49 14.44
C ASP A 57 -16.24 6.42 15.95
N VAL A 58 -15.03 6.11 16.43
CA VAL A 58 -14.70 6.15 17.87
C VAL A 58 -14.96 7.53 18.45
N ALA A 59 -14.44 8.60 17.83
CA ALA A 59 -14.64 9.97 18.32
C ALA A 59 -16.13 10.34 18.40
N ARG A 60 -16.91 9.95 17.39
CA ARG A 60 -18.37 10.18 17.39
C ARG A 60 -19.08 9.42 18.50
N TYR A 61 -18.74 8.14 18.71
CA TYR A 61 -19.39 7.35 19.76
C TYR A 61 -18.99 7.79 21.17
N GLN A 62 -17.78 8.32 21.34
CA GLN A 62 -17.36 8.96 22.59
C GLN A 62 -18.24 10.18 22.92
N ASP A 63 -18.40 11.12 21.99
CA ASP A 63 -19.28 12.29 22.17
C ASP A 63 -20.75 11.90 22.45
N LEU A 64 -21.27 10.90 21.73
CA LEU A 64 -22.62 10.40 21.97
C LEU A 64 -22.76 9.74 23.35
N ALA A 65 -21.73 9.06 23.84
CA ALA A 65 -21.74 8.41 25.16
C ALA A 65 -21.74 9.45 26.28
N GLU A 66 -20.94 10.52 26.15
CA GLU A 66 -20.93 11.65 27.08
C GLU A 66 -22.31 12.32 27.19
N ARG A 67 -23.05 12.36 26.07
CA ARG A 67 -24.40 12.92 26.00
C ARG A 67 -25.52 11.93 26.40
N ASN A 68 -25.17 10.72 26.85
CA ASN A 68 -26.12 9.62 27.09
C ASN A 68 -27.01 9.28 25.87
N ALA A 69 -26.52 9.55 24.66
CA ALA A 69 -27.22 9.38 23.39
C ALA A 69 -26.82 8.08 22.65
N THR A 70 -25.99 7.23 23.27
CA THR A 70 -25.63 5.90 22.76
C THR A 70 -25.40 4.93 23.93
N THR A 71 -25.30 3.63 23.62
CA THR A 71 -24.99 2.59 24.60
C THR A 71 -23.47 2.38 24.73
N ARG A 72 -23.03 1.89 25.90
CA ARG A 72 -21.64 1.49 26.12
C ARG A 72 -21.15 0.42 25.12
N VAL A 73 -22.03 -0.51 24.74
CA VAL A 73 -21.73 -1.56 23.74
C VAL A 73 -21.40 -0.96 22.37
N ASN A 74 -22.10 0.11 21.96
CA ASN A 74 -21.80 0.77 20.68
C ASN A 74 -20.43 1.47 20.69
N LEU A 75 -20.03 2.05 21.82
CA LEU A 75 -18.69 2.63 21.99
C LEU A 75 -17.60 1.54 21.96
N GLU A 76 -17.79 0.45 22.69
CA GLU A 76 -16.85 -0.68 22.73
C GLU A 76 -16.68 -1.32 21.34
N ASN A 77 -17.77 -1.48 20.58
CA ASN A 77 -17.70 -2.00 19.22
C ASN A 77 -16.91 -1.09 18.27
N ALA A 78 -17.02 0.23 18.42
CA ALA A 78 -16.24 1.17 17.62
C ALA A 78 -14.75 1.11 17.97
N GLN A 79 -14.42 0.96 19.26
CA GLN A 79 -13.03 0.84 19.73
C GLN A 79 -12.37 -0.46 19.27
N LEU A 80 -13.12 -1.57 19.16
CA LEU A 80 -12.59 -2.85 18.65
C LEU A 80 -12.15 -2.78 17.18
N ILE A 81 -12.75 -1.90 16.38
CA ILE A 81 -12.42 -1.74 14.96
C ILE A 81 -11.18 -0.83 14.77
N ASP A 82 -10.80 -0.09 15.81
CA ASP A 82 -9.70 0.89 15.81
C ASP A 82 -8.31 0.28 16.17
N ILE A 83 -8.29 -0.97 16.68
CA ILE A 83 -7.09 -1.69 17.16
C ILE A 83 -6.63 -2.71 16.12
#